data_AF-A0A9P5ST60-F1
#
_entry.id   AF-A0A9P5ST60-F1
#
_cell.length_a   1.000
_cell.length_b   1.000
_cell.length_c   1.000
_cell.angle_alpha   90.00
_cell.angle_beta   90.00
_cell.angle_gamma   90.00
#
_symmetry.space_group_name_H-M   'P 1'
#
loop_
_entity.id
_entity.type
_entity.pdbx_description
1 polymer ?
#
loop_
_entity_poly.entity_id
_entity_poly.type
_entity_poly.pdbx_seq_one_letter_code
_entity_poly.pdbx_strand_id
1 'polypeptide(L)'
;MGNYPKAFAVGFGIVGVGYALMLTTVPTEEQLYEKLSPELKKQYHQVKADQARKEAFSDVLRRAAADPEPMWIKKKTPPPPPSAPKDE
;
A
#
# COMPACT_ATOMS: atom_id res chain seq x y z
N MET A 1 -14.39 -13.73 -43.84
CA MET A 1 -13.05 -13.27 -43.39
C MET A 1 -13.21 -12.58 -42.06
N GLY A 2 -12.55 -13.07 -41.00
CA GLY A 2 -12.83 -12.68 -39.63
C GLY A 2 -12.35 -11.27 -39.29
N ASN A 3 -13.26 -10.43 -38.77
CA ASN A 3 -12.95 -9.06 -38.32
C ASN A 3 -12.39 -8.98 -36.89
N TYR A 4 -12.14 -10.12 -36.25
CA TYR A 4 -11.57 -10.22 -34.91
C TYR A 4 -10.27 -9.41 -34.71
N PRO A 5 -9.25 -9.46 -35.60
CA PRO A 5 -8.02 -8.68 -35.38
C PRO A 5 -8.27 -7.16 -35.42
N LYS A 6 -9.23 -6.69 -36.23
CA LYS A 6 -9.63 -5.26 -36.25
C LYS A 6 -10.35 -4.87 -34.96
N ALA A 7 -11.22 -5.73 -34.44
CA ALA A 7 -11.92 -5.48 -33.19
C ALA A 7 -10.94 -5.41 -32.00
N PHE A 8 -9.95 -6.31 -31.94
CA PHE A 8 -8.91 -6.25 -30.91
C PHE A 8 -8.03 -5.00 -31.05
N ALA A 9 -7.60 -4.65 -32.26
CA ALA A 9 -6.81 -3.44 -32.50
C ALA A 9 -7.55 -2.16 -32.05
N VAL A 10 -8.85 -2.06 -32.36
CA VAL A 10 -9.67 -0.92 -31.92
C VAL A 10 -9.88 -0.94 -30.41
N GLY A 11 -10.16 -2.10 -29.81
CA GLY A 11 -10.32 -2.24 -28.35
C GLY A 11 -9.06 -1.84 -27.57
N PHE A 12 -7.90 -2.36 -27.96
CA PHE A 12 -6.62 -1.98 -27.35
C PHE A 12 -6.29 -0.50 -27.61
N GLY A 13 -6.65 0.04 -28.78
CA GLY A 13 -6.51 1.46 -29.08
C GLY A 13 -7.31 2.34 -28.11
N ILE A 14 -8.57 2.00 -27.86
CA ILE A 14 -9.44 2.76 -26.94
C ILE A 14 -8.91 2.68 -25.49
N VAL A 15 -8.52 1.49 -25.03
CA VAL A 15 -7.95 1.30 -23.69
C VAL A 15 -6.64 2.07 -23.53
N GLY A 16 -5.76 2.01 -24.53
CA GLY A 16 -4.49 2.75 -24.54
C GLY A 16 -4.70 4.27 -24.53
N VAL A 17 -5.67 4.77 -25.29
CA VAL A 17 -6.04 6.19 -25.28
C VAL A 17 -6.61 6.60 -23.91
N GLY A 18 -7.46 5.79 -23.30
CA GLY A 18 -7.98 6.04 -21.96
C GLY A 18 -6.88 6.10 -20.90
N TYR A 19 -5.90 5.18 -20.97
CA TYR A 19 -4.75 5.17 -20.08
C TYR A 19 -3.81 6.37 -20.30
N ALA A 20 -3.58 6.74 -21.57
CA ALA A 20 -2.81 7.94 -21.89
C ALA A 20 -3.49 9.21 -21.35
N LEU A 21 -4.82 9.33 -21.50
CA LEU A 21 -5.58 10.43 -20.91
C LEU A 21 -5.46 10.45 -19.39
N MET A 22 -5.52 9.28 -18.74
CA MET A 22 -5.30 9.17 -17.29
C MET A 22 -3.92 9.66 -16.88
N LEU A 23 -2.86 9.27 -17.60
CA LEU A 23 -1.49 9.74 -17.35
C LEU A 23 -1.32 11.25 -17.57
N THR A 24 -2.06 11.83 -18.53
CA THR A 24 -1.99 13.28 -18.78
C THR A 24 -2.74 14.11 -17.73
N THR A 25 -3.80 13.56 -17.12
CA THR A 25 -4.64 14.29 -16.17
C THR A 25 -4.23 14.05 -14.71
N VAL A 26 -3.71 12.86 -14.40
CA VAL A 26 -3.21 12.51 -13.07
C VAL A 26 -1.67 12.57 -13.11
N PRO A 27 -1.02 13.54 -12.46
CA PRO A 27 0.44 13.54 -12.35
C PRO A 27 0.88 12.26 -11.64
N THR A 28 1.91 11.61 -12.18
CA THR A 28 2.55 10.44 -11.55
C THR A 28 3.02 10.81 -10.14
N GLU A 29 3.12 9.82 -9.24
CA GLU A 29 3.44 10.07 -7.82
C GLU A 29 4.72 10.91 -7.62
N GLU A 30 5.71 10.74 -8.49
CA GLU A 30 6.96 11.51 -8.51
C GLU A 30 6.73 12.98 -8.93
N GLN A 31 5.96 13.23 -9.99
CA GLN A 31 5.62 14.58 -10.45
C GLN A 31 4.67 15.29 -9.48
N LEU A 32 3.79 14.52 -8.83
CA LEU A 32 2.96 14.99 -7.74
C LEU A 32 3.86 15.37 -6.56
N TYR A 33 4.80 14.52 -6.15
CA TYR A 33 5.76 14.80 -5.07
C TYR A 33 6.63 16.04 -5.33
N GLU A 34 7.07 16.28 -6.56
CA GLU A 34 7.80 17.50 -6.92
C GLU A 34 6.92 18.76 -6.89
N LYS A 35 5.65 18.64 -7.27
CA LYS A 35 4.65 19.72 -7.16
C LYS A 35 4.09 19.89 -5.74
N LEU A 36 4.27 18.90 -4.87
CA LEU A 36 3.84 18.94 -3.48
C LEU A 36 4.72 19.91 -2.70
N SER A 37 4.08 20.96 -2.17
CA SER A 37 4.67 21.87 -1.18
C SER A 37 5.33 21.09 -0.04
N PRO A 38 6.44 21.60 0.55
CA PRO A 38 7.22 20.91 1.58
C PRO A 38 6.38 20.42 2.79
N GLU A 39 5.27 21.08 3.08
CA GLU A 39 4.35 20.68 4.16
C GLU A 39 3.63 19.35 3.86
N LEU A 40 3.27 19.08 2.61
CA LEU A 40 2.56 17.86 2.24
C LEU A 40 3.48 16.63 2.22
N LYS A 41 4.77 16.82 1.93
CA LYS A 41 5.80 15.78 2.08
C LYS A 41 5.90 15.34 3.54
N LYS A 42 5.89 16.31 4.47
CA LYS A 42 5.90 16.05 5.91
C LYS A 42 4.67 15.25 6.36
N GLN A 43 3.50 15.56 5.83
CA GLN A 43 2.28 14.79 6.12
C GLN A 43 2.33 13.37 5.54
N TYR A 44 2.81 13.20 4.31
CA TYR A 44 2.98 11.88 3.71
C TYR A 44 3.93 11.00 4.53
N HIS A 45 5.07 11.55 4.98
CA HIS A 45 5.99 10.83 5.86
C HIS A 45 5.38 10.48 7.22
N GLN A 46 4.54 11.36 7.80
CA GLN A 46 3.81 11.05 9.03
C GLN A 46 2.80 9.92 8.83
N VAL A 47 2.00 9.98 7.75
CA VAL A 47 1.02 8.94 7.43
C VAL A 47 1.71 7.59 7.16
N LYS A 48 2.83 7.59 6.44
CA LYS A 48 3.62 6.37 6.21
C LYS A 48 4.20 5.81 7.51
N ALA A 49 4.72 6.66 8.39
CA ALA A 49 5.22 6.23 9.68
C ALA A 49 4.09 5.65 10.56
N ASP A 50 2.89 6.23 10.52
CA ASP A 50 1.73 5.73 11.24
C ASP A 50 1.20 4.41 10.68
N GLN A 51 1.21 4.23 9.36
CA GLN A 51 0.86 2.96 8.72
C GLN A 51 1.83 1.85 9.13
N ALA A 52 3.14 2.10 9.06
CA ALA A 52 4.16 1.12 9.47
C ALA A 52 3.99 0.70 10.94
N ARG A 53 3.65 1.65 11.83
CA ARG A 53 3.34 1.34 13.24
C ARG A 53 2.09 0.48 13.36
N LYS A 54 1.01 0.81 12.65
CA LYS A 54 -0.24 0.05 12.66
C LYS A 54 -0.06 -1.37 12.16
N GLU A 55 0.75 -1.57 11.11
CA GLU A 55 1.09 -2.90 10.60
C GLU A 55 1.82 -3.72 11.66
N ALA A 56 2.86 -3.15 12.29
CA ALA A 56 3.57 -3.82 13.38
C ALA A 56 2.65 -4.17 14.57
N PHE A 57 1.72 -3.28 14.95
CA PHE A 57 0.72 -3.57 15.97
C PHE A 57 -0.29 -4.64 15.52
N SER A 58 -0.71 -4.62 14.25
CA SER A 58 -1.66 -5.59 13.69
C SER A 58 -1.08 -7.00 13.67
N ASP A 59 0.23 -7.15 13.42
CA ASP A 59 0.91 -8.45 13.48
C ASP A 59 0.95 -9.01 14.90
N VAL A 60 1.18 -8.14 15.89
CA VAL A 60 1.11 -8.52 17.31
C VAL A 60 -0.31 -8.93 17.68
N LEU A 61 -1.33 -8.18 17.25
CA LEU A 61 -2.74 -8.50 17.49
C LEU A 61 -3.15 -9.80 16.81
N ARG A 62 -2.68 -10.05 15.58
CA ARG A 62 -2.98 -11.27 14.82
C ARG A 62 -2.36 -12.50 15.48
N ARG A 63 -1.13 -12.38 16.00
CA ARG A 63 -0.49 -13.45 16.80
C ARG A 63 -1.20 -13.67 18.13
N ALA A 64 -1.63 -12.60 18.80
CA ALA A 64 -2.39 -12.69 20.04
C ALA A 64 -3.80 -13.29 19.84
N ALA A 65 -4.45 -13.04 18.70
CA ALA A 65 -5.76 -13.59 18.36
C ALA A 65 -5.71 -15.08 17.96
N ALA A 66 -4.55 -15.57 17.50
CA ALA A 66 -4.33 -16.99 17.21
C ALA A 66 -4.07 -17.83 18.47
N ASP A 67 -3.85 -17.19 19.61
CA ASP A 67 -3.67 -17.86 20.91
C ASP A 67 -5.05 -18.28 21.47
N PRO A 68 -5.26 -19.56 21.83
CA PRO A 68 -6.54 -20.04 22.34
C PRO A 68 -6.90 -19.46 23.73
N GLU A 69 -5.94 -18.86 24.44
CA GLU A 69 -6.18 -18.22 25.73
C GLU A 69 -6.26 -16.70 25.61
N PRO A 70 -7.31 -16.06 26.14
CA PRO A 70 -7.46 -14.62 26.02
C PRO A 70 -6.40 -13.85 26.83
N MET A 71 -5.82 -12.83 26.20
CA MET A 71 -4.68 -12.02 26.71
C MET A 71 -4.87 -11.41 28.11
N TRP A 72 -6.11 -11.18 28.57
CA TRP A 72 -6.38 -10.64 29.91
C TRP A 72 -6.18 -11.64 31.06
N ILE A 73 -6.02 -12.94 30.76
CA ILE A 73 -5.75 -13.99 31.75
C ILE A 73 -4.24 -14.19 31.95
N LYS A 74 -3.41 -13.89 30.94
CA LYS A 74 -1.94 -14.03 31.03
C LYS A 74 -1.34 -12.89 31.86
N LYS A 75 -0.91 -13.18 33.10
CA LYS A 75 -0.19 -12.24 33.95
C LYS A 75 1.15 -11.82 33.29
N LYS A 76 1.20 -10.57 32.81
CA LYS A 76 2.40 -9.78 32.43
C LYS A 76 3.58 -10.58 31.85
N THR A 77 3.51 -10.90 30.57
CA THR A 77 4.72 -11.03 29.76
C THR A 77 4.70 -9.90 28.73
N PRO A 78 5.69 -8.98 28.72
CA PRO A 78 5.80 -7.99 27.66
C PRO A 78 5.83 -8.69 26.31
N PRO A 79 5.14 -8.19 25.28
CA PRO A 79 5.22 -8.76 23.95
C PRO A 79 6.69 -8.79 23.51
N PRO A 80 7.18 -9.89 22.92
CA PRO A 80 8.54 -9.94 22.40
C PRO A 80 8.70 -8.82 21.35
N PRO A 81 9.87 -8.18 21.29
CA PRO A 81 10.12 -7.08 20.37
C PRO A 81 9.79 -7.50 18.93
N PRO A 82 9.35 -6.56 18.07
CA PRO A 82 9.06 -6.83 16.67
C PRO A 82 10.23 -7.61 16.10
N SER A 83 9.91 -8.75 15.45
CA SER A 83 10.91 -9.62 14.82
C SER A 83 11.89 -8.74 14.06
N ALA A 84 13.14 -8.73 14.53
CA ALA A 84 14.24 -8.03 13.88
C ALA A 84 14.20 -8.34 12.38
N PRO A 85 14.58 -7.38 11.51
CA PRO A 85 14.80 -7.69 10.12
C PRO A 85 15.66 -8.96 10.08
N LYS A 86 15.14 -10.00 9.42
CA LYS A 86 15.96 -11.16 9.08
C LYS A 86 16.94 -10.65 8.03
N ASP A 87 18.07 -10.15 8.51
CA ASP A 87 19.26 -10.02 7.70
C ASP A 87 19.74 -11.46 7.43
N GLU A 88 19.33 -11.99 6.29
CA GLU A 88 19.91 -13.17 5.64
C GLU A 88 20.41 -12.76 4.26
#